data_AF-A0A526ZAV7-F1
#
_entry.id   AF-A0A526ZAV7-F1
#
_cell.length_a   1.000
_cell.length_b   1.000
_cell.length_c   1.000
_cell.angle_alpha   90.00
_cell.angle_beta   90.00
_cell.angle_gamma   90.00
#
_symmetry.space_group_name_H-M   'P 1'
#
loop_
_entity.id
_entity.type
_entity.pdbx_description
1 polymer ?
#
loop_
_entity_poly.entity_id
_entity_poly.type
_entity_poly.pdbx_seq_one_letter_code
_entity_poly.pdbx_strand_id
1 'polypeptide(L)' 'IGERVRVVPDHCCVVTNLFDEVHLIAGERVLETLPVAARGRMG' A
#
# COMPACT_ATOMS: atom_id res chain seq x y z
N ILE A 1 17.04 -15.79 -4.56
CA ILE A 1 16.73 -14.48 -5.20
C ILE A 1 15.39 -14.62 -5.89
N GLY A 2 14.45 -13.69 -5.66
CA GLY A 2 13.07 -13.77 -6.19
C GLY A 2 12.00 -14.24 -5.19
N GLU A 3 12.37 -14.50 -3.94
CA GLU A 3 11.41 -14.75 -2.87
C GLU A 3 10.62 -13.48 -2.56
N ARG A 4 9.31 -13.62 -2.38
CA ARG A 4 8.42 -12.53 -2.00
C ARG A 4 8.02 -12.69 -0.54
N VAL A 5 8.22 -11.63 0.22
CA VAL A 5 7.83 -11.53 1.64
C VAL A 5 6.76 -10.46 1.81
N ARG A 6 5.88 -10.63 2.81
CA ARG A 6 4.93 -9.58 3.22
C ARG A 6 5.48 -8.87 4.44
N VAL A 7 5.55 -7.55 4.37
CA VAL A 7 6.06 -6.71 5.47
C VAL A 7 4.92 -5.85 5.99
N VAL A 8 4.73 -5.85 7.30
CA VAL A 8 3.81 -4.94 7.98
C VAL A 8 4.60 -3.68 8.35
N PRO A 9 4.18 -2.48 7.91
CA PRO A 9 4.86 -1.25 8.28
C PRO A 9 4.65 -0.93 9.76
N ASP A 10 5.65 -0.30 10.39
CA ASP A 10 5.56 0.19 11.77
C ASP A 10 4.54 1.32 11.91
N HIS A 11 4.65 2.35 11.05
CA HIS A 11 3.66 3.41 10.93
C HIS A 11 3.10 3.47 9.51
N CYS A 12 1.83 3.07 9.36
CA CYS A 12 1.20 2.97 8.05
C CYS A 12 1.07 4.32 7.34
N CYS A 13 0.76 5.40 8.06
CA CYS A 13 0.48 6.72 7.48
C CYS A 13 1.63 7.24 6.61
N VAL A 14 2.87 7.08 7.07
CA VAL A 14 4.06 7.57 6.35
C VAL A 14 4.30 6.74 5.10
N VAL A 15 4.16 5.41 5.19
CA VAL A 15 4.36 4.50 4.05
C VAL A 15 3.28 4.70 3.00
N THR A 16 2.00 4.80 3.39
CA THR A 16 0.90 5.04 2.45
C THR A 16 1.06 6.36 1.71
N ASN A 17 1.69 7.35 2.32
CA ASN A 17 1.94 8.65 1.68
C ASN A 17 3.07 8.62 0.61
N LEU A 18 3.85 7.54 0.54
CA LEU A 18 4.92 7.37 -0.45
C LEU A 18 4.42 6.82 -1.80
N PHE A 19 3.22 6.23 -1.83
CA PHE A 19 2.68 5.55 -3.02
C PHE A 19 1.40 6.23 -3.49
N ASP A 20 1.18 6.27 -4.81
CA ASP A 20 -0.02 6.85 -5.41
C ASP A 20 -1.25 5.94 -5.29
N GLU A 21 -1.05 4.63 -5.14
CA GLU A 21 -2.10 3.61 -5.17
C GLU A 21 -1.87 2.50 -4.13
N VAL A 22 -2.94 1.81 -3.76
CA VAL A 22 -2.93 0.60 -2.93
C VAL A 22 -3.72 -0.52 -3.60
N HIS A 23 -3.25 -1.76 -3.45
CA HIS A 23 -3.96 -2.93 -3.97
C HIS A 23 -4.85 -3.55 -2.88
N LEU A 24 -6.15 -3.65 -3.15
CA LEU A 24 -7.08 -4.39 -2.33
C LEU A 24 -6.97 -5.88 -2.69
N ILE A 25 -6.59 -6.72 -1.72
CA ILE A 25 -6.28 -8.14 -1.97
C ILE A 25 -7.16 -9.10 -1.17
N ALA A 26 -7.49 -10.24 -1.78
CA ALA A 26 -8.03 -11.42 -1.12
C ALA A 26 -7.09 -12.60 -1.34
N GLY A 27 -6.31 -12.94 -0.31
CA GLY A 27 -5.24 -13.93 -0.39
C GLY A 27 -4.11 -13.48 -1.33
N GLU A 28 -4.06 -14.06 -2.51
CA GLU A 28 -3.08 -13.72 -3.55
C GLU A 28 -3.71 -12.98 -4.75
N ARG A 29 -5.03 -12.84 -4.75
CA ARG A 29 -5.76 -12.16 -5.82
C ARG A 29 -5.88 -10.67 -5.52
N VAL A 30 -5.48 -9.84 -6.48
CA VAL A 30 -5.84 -8.41 -6.50
C VAL A 30 -7.30 -8.29 -6.94
N LEU A 31 -8.11 -7.69 -6.08
CA LEU A 31 -9.52 -7.39 -6.37
C LEU A 31 -9.65 -6.05 -7.07
N GLU A 32 -8.94 -5.04 -6.57
CA GLU A 32 -8.99 -3.67 -7.07
C GLU A 32 -7.69 -2.92 -6.73
N THR A 33 -7.41 -1.86 -7.49
CA THR A 33 -6.36 -0.89 -7.17
C THR A 33 -7.02 0.45 -6.93
N LEU A 34 -6.80 1.03 -5.75
CA LEU A 34 -7.43 2.26 -5.29
C LEU A 34 -6.38 3.38 -5.20
N PRO A 35 -6.71 4.63 -5.59
CA PRO A 35 -5.80 5.75 -5.40
C PRO A 35 -5.70 6.15 -3.92
N VAL A 36 -4.50 6.56 -3.49
CA VAL A 36 -4.30 7.25 -2.22
C VAL A 36 -4.69 8.72 -2.39
N ALA A 37 -6.00 8.99 -2.35
CA ALA A 37 -6.58 10.29 -2.69
C ALA A 37 -6.06 11.48 -1.85
N ALA A 38 -5.53 11.22 -0.65
CA ALA A 38 -4.97 12.21 0.25
C ALA A 38 -3.43 12.28 0.23
N ARG A 39 -2.76 11.61 -0.72
CA ARG A 39 -1.29 11.62 -0.79
C ARG A 39 -0.75 13.05 -0.84
N GLY A 40 0.31 13.30 -0.06
CA GLY A 40 0.97 14.60 0.08
C GLY A 40 0.23 15.59 0.99
N ARG A 41 -0.89 15.21 1.60
CA ARG A 41 -1.71 16.08 2.46
C ARG A 41 -1.59 15.72 3.94
N MET A 42 -0.36 15.43 4.36
CA MET A 42 -0.04 15.20 5.78
C MET A 42 0.24 16.58 6.39
N GLY A 43 -0.66 17.05 7.24
CA GLY A 43 -0.53 18.30 7.99
C GLY A 43 0.17 18.12 9.32
#